data_AF-A0A7V2WRT7-F1
#
_entry.id   AF-A0A7V2WRT7-F1
#
_cell.length_a   1.000
_cell.length_b   1.000
_cell.length_c   1.000
_cell.angle_alpha   90.00
_cell.angle_beta   90.00
_cell.angle_gamma   90.00
#
_symmetry.space_group_name_H-M   'P 1'
#
loop_
_entity.id
_entity.type
_entity.pdbx_description
1 polymer ?
#
loop_
_entity_poly.entity_id
_entity_poly.type
_entity_poly.pdbx_seq_one_letter_code
_entity_poly.pdbx_strand_id
1 'polypeptide(L)'
;MKQLEKIKTVEDYKIAEITFMQENPNMKGVGDLGWVTLGQLPASFAETLPKLSPNSIANDVLNSKYGAHIVYLEAVKDIQPPSFENVKDGIKKSLEAKKITRFIQLARAKARIKVK
;
A
#
# COMPACT_ATOMS: atom_id res chain seq x y z
N MET A 1 20.13 13.50 -5.66
CA MET A 1 20.38 14.53 -4.63
C MET A 1 19.89 15.93 -5.04
N LYS A 2 19.91 16.35 -6.32
CA LYS A 2 19.62 17.75 -6.75
C LYS A 2 18.14 18.18 -6.89
N GLN A 3 17.15 17.30 -6.68
CA GLN A 3 15.73 17.65 -6.89
C GLN A 3 14.95 17.97 -5.61
N LEU A 4 15.41 17.51 -4.43
CA LEU A 4 14.75 17.83 -3.16
C LEU A 4 14.88 19.31 -2.77
N GLU A 5 15.98 19.98 -3.14
CA GLU A 5 16.17 21.40 -2.81
C GLU A 5 15.17 22.32 -3.51
N LYS A 6 14.57 21.87 -4.61
CA LYS A 6 13.64 22.66 -5.43
C LYS A 6 12.17 22.44 -5.10
N ILE A 7 11.84 21.42 -4.31
CA ILE A 7 10.45 21.09 -3.97
C ILE A 7 10.23 21.48 -2.50
N LYS A 8 9.84 22.73 -2.27
CA LYS A 8 9.50 23.24 -0.93
C LYS A 8 8.00 23.47 -0.77
N THR A 9 7.29 23.67 -1.89
CA THR A 9 5.86 23.90 -1.91
C THR A 9 5.12 22.76 -2.60
N VAL A 10 3.81 22.65 -2.34
CA VAL A 10 2.93 21.65 -2.99
C VAL A 10 2.81 21.92 -4.48
N GLU A 11 2.82 23.20 -4.88
CA GLU A 11 2.83 23.62 -6.28
C GLU A 11 4.10 23.15 -7.01
N ASP A 12 5.28 23.26 -6.37
CA ASP A 12 6.54 22.77 -6.95
C ASP A 12 6.51 21.25 -7.17
N TYR A 13 5.92 20.52 -6.22
CA TYR A 13 5.76 19.07 -6.32
C TYR A 13 4.90 18.70 -7.53
N LYS A 14 3.75 19.37 -7.73
CA LYS A 14 2.85 19.12 -8.86
C LYS A 14 3.53 19.40 -10.20
N ILE A 15 4.32 20.48 -10.29
CA ILE A 15 5.08 20.80 -11.50
C ILE A 15 6.13 19.70 -11.77
N ALA A 16 6.89 19.30 -10.75
CA ALA A 16 7.91 18.26 -10.87
C ALA A 16 7.30 16.91 -11.27
N GLU A 17 6.14 16.56 -10.73
CA GLU A 17 5.37 15.36 -11.10
C GLU A 17 4.98 15.38 -12.58
N ILE A 18 4.39 16.48 -13.07
CA ILE A 18 4.00 16.63 -14.48
C ILE A 18 5.21 16.52 -15.40
N THR A 19 6.31 17.23 -15.09
CA THR A 19 7.54 17.18 -15.89
C THR A 19 8.11 15.76 -15.91
N PHE A 20 8.17 15.08 -14.77
CA PHE A 20 8.70 13.73 -14.68
C PHE A 20 7.86 12.72 -15.45
N MET A 21 6.52 12.85 -15.43
CA MET A 21 5.63 12.02 -16.23
C MET A 21 5.80 12.26 -17.74
N GLN A 22 6.03 13.51 -18.16
CA GLN A 22 6.30 13.85 -19.56
C GLN A 22 7.63 13.25 -20.05
N GLU A 23 8.67 13.29 -19.22
CA GLU A 23 9.97 12.71 -19.53
C GLU A 23 9.95 11.16 -19.50
N ASN A 24 9.06 10.57 -18.71
CA ASN A 24 9.00 9.13 -18.47
C ASN A 24 7.60 8.54 -18.75
N PRO A 25 7.11 8.58 -20.00
CA PRO A 25 5.73 8.20 -20.34
C PRO A 25 5.41 6.71 -20.09
N ASN A 26 6.43 5.86 -19.96
CA ASN A 26 6.27 4.42 -19.77
C ASN A 26 6.29 3.98 -18.28
N MET A 27 6.53 4.90 -17.35
CA MET A 27 6.56 4.59 -15.93
C MET A 27 5.15 4.46 -15.36
N LYS A 28 4.92 3.37 -14.61
CA LYS A 28 3.64 3.07 -13.97
C LYS A 28 3.73 3.30 -12.47
N GLY A 29 2.64 3.77 -11.86
CA GLY A 29 2.59 4.07 -10.43
C GLY A 29 3.31 5.37 -10.06
N VAL A 30 3.45 6.28 -11.03
CA VAL A 30 3.92 7.65 -10.84
C VAL A 30 2.77 8.58 -11.23
N GLY A 31 2.54 9.63 -10.45
CA GLY A 31 1.37 10.48 -10.57
C GLY A 31 0.44 10.36 -9.36
N ASP A 32 -0.81 10.73 -9.58
CA ASP A 32 -1.88 10.53 -8.61
C ASP A 32 -2.23 9.03 -8.46
N LEU A 33 -2.07 8.51 -7.24
CA LEU A 33 -2.41 7.14 -6.88
C LEU A 33 -3.86 7.00 -6.38
N GLY A 34 -4.56 8.11 -6.14
CA GLY A 34 -5.87 8.16 -5.53
C GLY A 34 -5.88 7.60 -4.10
N TRP A 35 -7.02 7.03 -3.69
CA TRP A 35 -7.20 6.46 -2.36
C TRP A 35 -6.58 5.07 -2.25
N VAL A 36 -5.38 5.01 -1.69
CA VAL A 36 -4.66 3.76 -1.40
C VAL A 36 -4.72 3.41 0.08
N THR A 37 -4.75 2.11 0.38
CA THR A 37 -4.63 1.62 1.76
C THR A 37 -3.16 1.38 2.10
N LEU A 38 -2.76 1.66 3.34
CA LEU A 38 -1.36 1.50 3.79
C LEU A 38 -0.80 0.09 3.53
N GLY A 39 -1.65 -0.95 3.61
CA GLY A 39 -1.25 -2.34 3.35
C GLY A 39 -0.96 -2.67 1.88
N GLN A 40 -1.34 -1.80 0.94
CA GLN A 40 -1.01 -1.96 -0.48
C GLN A 40 0.29 -1.27 -0.86
N LEU A 41 0.82 -0.41 0.01
CA LEU A 41 2.05 0.32 -0.22
C LEU A 41 3.26 -0.48 0.26
N PRO A 42 4.45 -0.26 -0.34
CA PRO A 42 5.68 -0.86 0.17
C PRO A 42 5.97 -0.37 1.61
N ALA A 43 6.65 -1.21 2.40
CA ALA A 43 6.90 -0.97 3.82
C ALA A 43 7.49 0.43 4.12
N SER A 44 8.43 0.91 3.29
CA SER A 44 9.05 2.23 3.46
C SER A 44 8.05 3.39 3.42
N PHE A 45 6.99 3.26 2.63
CA PHE A 45 5.90 4.24 2.54
C PHE A 45 4.94 4.10 3.71
N ALA A 46 4.58 2.86 4.06
CA ALA A 46 3.67 2.56 5.16
C ALA A 46 4.21 3.04 6.52
N GLU A 47 5.54 3.15 6.68
CA GLU A 47 6.18 3.67 7.90
C GLU A 47 6.28 5.20 7.95
N THR A 48 6.31 5.86 6.78
CA THR A 48 6.57 7.30 6.69
C THR A 48 5.28 8.11 6.53
N LEU A 49 4.34 7.65 5.70
CA LEU A 49 3.07 8.34 5.46
C LEU A 49 2.25 8.61 6.74
N PRO A 50 2.15 7.69 7.72
CA PRO A 50 1.41 7.97 8.96
C PRO A 50 2.03 9.05 9.84
N LYS A 51 3.32 9.37 9.65
CA LYS A 51 4.03 10.42 10.40
C LYS A 51 3.89 11.79 9.76
N LEU A 52 3.42 11.85 8.51
CA LEU A 52 3.21 13.08 7.77
C LEU A 52 1.84 13.65 8.07
N SER A 53 1.74 14.98 8.05
CA SER A 53 0.45 15.65 8.12
C SER A 53 -0.25 15.60 6.76
N PRO A 54 -1.59 15.61 6.70
CA PRO A 54 -2.30 15.83 5.45
C PRO A 54 -1.81 17.12 4.78
N ASN A 55 -1.82 17.13 3.44
CA ASN A 55 -1.32 18.23 2.63
C ASN A 55 0.17 18.56 2.88
N SER A 56 1.01 17.53 3.08
CA SER A 56 2.47 17.69 3.26
C SER A 56 3.29 16.74 2.39
N ILE A 57 4.52 17.15 2.10
CA ILE A 57 5.49 16.40 1.31
C ILE A 57 6.44 15.67 2.27
N ALA A 58 6.85 14.46 1.91
CA ALA A 58 7.87 13.76 2.69
C ALA A 58 9.20 14.54 2.66
N ASN A 59 9.74 14.81 3.84
CA ASN A 59 11.03 15.50 3.99
C ASN A 59 12.20 14.66 3.43
N ASP A 60 12.03 13.33 3.40
CA ASP A 60 13.04 12.39 2.97
C ASP A 60 12.62 11.67 1.68
N VAL A 61 13.63 11.35 0.86
CA VAL A 61 13.44 10.48 -0.31
C VAL A 61 13.19 9.05 0.17
N LEU A 62 12.05 8.49 -0.23
CA LEU A 62 11.72 7.10 0.05
C LEU A 62 12.40 6.18 -0.95
N ASN A 63 13.30 5.34 -0.47
CA ASN A 63 13.90 4.30 -1.29
C ASN A 63 13.01 3.05 -1.29
N SER A 64 12.77 2.52 -2.48
CA SER A 64 12.08 1.26 -2.70
C SER A 64 12.87 0.41 -3.68
N LYS A 65 12.46 -0.85 -3.88
CA LYS A 65 13.04 -1.74 -4.90
C LYS A 65 12.93 -1.19 -6.33
N TYR A 66 12.11 -0.17 -6.54
CA TYR A 66 11.91 0.50 -7.83
C TYR A 66 12.75 1.80 -7.95
N GLY A 67 13.50 2.17 -6.91
CA GLY A 67 14.33 3.37 -6.89
C GLY A 67 13.92 4.38 -5.83
N ALA A 68 14.26 5.65 -6.06
CA ALA A 68 13.99 6.78 -5.17
C ALA A 68 12.65 7.43 -5.51
N HIS A 69 11.80 7.65 -4.50
CA HIS A 69 10.46 8.22 -4.64
C HIS A 69 10.32 9.44 -3.73
N ILE A 70 9.70 10.49 -4.25
CA ILE A 70 9.23 11.63 -3.47
C ILE A 70 7.71 11.47 -3.36
N VAL A 71 7.15 11.65 -2.18
CA VAL A 71 5.72 11.47 -1.95
C VAL A 71 5.08 12.70 -1.35
N TYR A 72 3.87 12.97 -1.81
CA TYR A 72 2.97 13.98 -1.28
C TYR A 72 1.74 13.28 -0.72
N LEU A 73 1.40 13.59 0.53
CA LEU A 73 0.19 13.09 1.17
C LEU A 73 -0.89 14.17 1.03
N GLU A 74 -1.85 13.97 0.12
CA GLU A 74 -2.95 14.91 -0.06
C GLU A 74 -3.92 14.86 1.13
N ALA A 75 -4.46 13.68 1.43
CA ALA A 75 -5.43 13.50 2.49
C ALA A 75 -5.34 12.11 3.12
N VAL A 76 -5.67 12.03 4.41
CA VAL A 76 -5.83 10.77 5.14
C VAL A 76 -7.32 10.56 5.39
N LYS A 77 -7.85 9.44 4.90
CA LYS A 77 -9.23 9.04 5.18
C LYS A 77 -9.23 8.01 6.28
N ASP A 78 -9.79 8.39 7.42
CA ASP A 78 -10.02 7.46 8.51
C ASP A 78 -11.22 6.57 8.15
N ILE A 79 -10.94 5.30 7.86
CA ILE A 79 -11.98 4.30 7.60
C ILE A 79 -12.20 3.62 8.93
N GLN A 80 -13.28 4.00 9.63
CA GLN A 80 -13.69 3.28 10.81
C GLN A 80 -14.02 1.83 10.40
N PRO A 81 -13.29 0.82 10.91
CA PRO A 81 -13.64 -0.55 10.63
C PRO A 81 -15.05 -0.81 11.18
N PRO A 82 -15.88 -1.58 10.46
CA PRO A 82 -17.19 -1.97 10.97
C PRO A 82 -17.03 -2.63 12.35
N SER A 83 -17.97 -2.37 13.26
CA SER A 83 -17.95 -2.95 14.60
C SER A 83 -17.89 -4.48 14.54
N PHE A 84 -17.26 -5.09 15.55
CA PHE A 84 -17.12 -6.54 15.62
C PHE A 84 -18.47 -7.27 15.45
N GLU A 85 -19.54 -6.74 16.05
CA GLU A 85 -20.90 -7.28 15.94
C GLU A 85 -21.38 -7.37 14.48
N ASN A 86 -21.08 -6.36 13.65
CA ASN A 86 -21.49 -6.33 12.25
C ASN A 86 -20.71 -7.32 11.36
N VAL A 87 -19.50 -7.73 11.78
CA VAL A 87 -18.64 -8.65 11.00
C VAL A 87 -18.52 -10.05 11.59
N LYS A 88 -19.02 -10.27 12.81
CA LYS A 88 -18.88 -11.54 13.56
C LYS A 88 -19.33 -12.75 12.77
N ASP A 89 -20.49 -12.69 12.13
CA ASP A 89 -21.02 -13.79 11.33
C ASP A 89 -20.15 -14.09 10.10
N GLY A 90 -19.63 -13.03 9.44
CA GLY A 90 -18.71 -13.18 8.32
C GLY A 90 -17.38 -13.80 8.75
N ILE A 91 -16.81 -13.35 9.87
CA ILE A 91 -15.58 -13.89 10.46
C ILE A 91 -15.78 -15.37 10.81
N LYS A 92 -16.90 -15.72 11.45
CA LYS A 92 -17.21 -17.11 11.83
C LYS A 92 -17.25 -18.02 10.60
N LYS A 93 -18.00 -17.64 9.56
CA LYS A 93 -18.08 -18.41 8.30
C LYS A 93 -16.71 -18.58 7.65
N SER A 94 -15.89 -17.53 7.61
CA SER A 94 -14.53 -17.57 7.06
C SER A 94 -13.62 -18.54 7.84
N LEU A 95 -13.68 -18.51 9.17
CA LEU A 95 -12.90 -19.40 10.03
C LEU A 95 -13.34 -20.87 9.91
N GLU A 96 -14.63 -21.13 9.80
CA GLU A 96 -15.17 -22.48 9.56
C GLU A 96 -14.68 -23.04 8.22
N ALA A 97 -14.78 -22.26 7.14
CA ALA A 97 -14.25 -22.64 5.83
C ALA A 97 -12.74 -22.90 5.89
N LYS A 98 -11.97 -22.03 6.58
CA LYS A 98 -10.53 -22.20 6.76
C LYS A 98 -10.18 -23.48 7.53
N LYS A 99 -10.97 -23.85 8.55
CA LYS A 99 -10.80 -25.11 9.30
C LYS A 99 -11.05 -26.33 8.42
N ILE A 100 -12.12 -26.34 7.63
CA ILE A 100 -12.44 -27.45 6.73
C ILE A 100 -11.33 -27.63 5.69
N THR A 101 -10.91 -26.55 5.02
CA THR A 101 -9.81 -26.58 4.05
C THR A 101 -8.52 -27.09 4.67
N ARG A 102 -8.17 -26.60 5.86
CA ARG A 102 -6.98 -27.06 6.59
C ARG A 102 -7.09 -28.54 6.99
N PHE A 103 -8.26 -29.00 7.42
CA PHE A 103 -8.48 -30.40 7.76
C PHE A 103 -8.32 -31.30 6.54
N ILE A 104 -8.90 -30.95 5.40
CA ILE A 104 -8.75 -31.69 4.15
C ILE A 104 -7.28 -31.72 3.71
N GLN A 105 -6.58 -30.59 3.78
CA GLN A 105 -5.16 -30.51 3.44
C GLN A 105 -4.32 -31.41 4.35
N LEU A 106 -4.57 -31.40 5.66
CA LEU A 106 -3.87 -32.24 6.62
C LEU A 106 -4.21 -33.73 6.44
N ALA A 107 -5.47 -34.06 6.18
CA ALA A 107 -5.90 -35.43 5.91
C ALA A 107 -5.22 -35.99 4.65
N ARG A 108 -5.15 -35.19 3.57
CA ARG A 108 -4.42 -35.55 2.34
C ARG A 108 -2.91 -35.65 2.54
N ALA A 109 -2.32 -34.83 3.41
CA ALA A 109 -0.88 -34.91 3.70
C ALA A 109 -0.53 -36.12 4.59
N LYS A 110 -1.43 -36.49 5.51
CA LYS A 110 -1.26 -37.66 6.40
C LYS A 110 -1.57 -38.98 5.71
N ALA A 111 -2.60 -39.02 4.86
CA ALA A 111 -2.80 -40.13 3.95
C ALA A 111 -1.64 -40.08 2.94
N ARG A 112 -0.68 -41.01 3.00
CA ARG A 112 0.38 -41.10 1.99
C ARG A 112 -0.26 -41.40 0.63
N ILE A 113 -0.69 -40.38 -0.11
CA ILE A 113 -1.25 -40.55 -1.46
C ILE A 113 -0.06 -40.82 -2.39
N LYS A 114 0.25 -42.10 -2.59
CA LYS A 114 1.02 -42.55 -3.75
C LYS A 114 0.10 -42.41 -4.96
N VAL A 115 0.20 -41.29 -5.67
CA VAL A 115 -0.29 -41.23 -7.06
C VAL A 115 0.67 -42.12 -7.86
N LYS A 116 0.15 -43.21 -8.42
CA LYS A 116 0.88 -44.14 -9.28
C LYS A 116 0.78 -43.68 -10.72
#